data_AF-X1VXV7-F1
#
_entry.id   AF-X1VXV7-F1
#
_cell.length_a   1.000
_cell.length_b   1.000
_cell.length_c   1.000
_cell.angle_alpha   90.00
_cell.angle_beta   90.00
_cell.angle_gamma   90.00
#
_symmetry.space_group_name_H-M   'P 1'
#
loop_
_entity.id
_entity.type
_entity.pdbx_description
1 polymer ?
#
loop_
_entity_poly.entity_id
_entity_poly.type
_entity_poly.pdbx_seq_one_letter_code
_entity_poly.pdbx_strand_id
1 'polypeptide(L)' 'KKNAAILIRDKELSGPRLAREILFLLKDKKRLITMGENSKILAQPGAAEKVAECILKLIKC' A
#
# COMPACT_ATOMS: atom_id res chain seq x y z
N LYS A 1 9.79 4.72 6.92
CA LYS A 1 8.45 4.45 6.34
C LYS A 1 8.04 5.65 5.50
N LYS A 2 7.51 5.45 4.28
CA LYS A 2 7.08 6.54 3.37
C LYS A 2 5.66 7.04 3.62
N ASN A 3 4.96 6.60 4.68
CA ASN A 3 3.58 7.03 4.98
C ASN A 3 2.61 6.94 3.78
N ALA A 4 2.70 5.87 2.98
CA ALA A 4 1.85 5.64 1.81
C ALA A 4 0.50 4.98 2.16
N ALA A 5 0.40 4.37 3.34
CA ALA A 5 -0.79 3.65 3.79
C ALA A 5 -0.94 3.75 5.32
N ILE A 6 -2.13 3.49 5.82
CA ILE A 6 -2.40 3.21 7.22
C ILE A 6 -2.51 1.69 7.38
N LEU A 7 -1.64 1.12 8.22
CA LEU A 7 -1.69 -0.31 8.54
C LEU A 7 -2.54 -0.51 9.79
N ILE A 8 -3.60 -1.31 9.66
CA ILE A 8 -4.37 -1.82 10.79
C ILE A 8 -3.93 -3.26 11.00
N ARG A 9 -3.49 -3.61 12.23
CA ARG A 9 -3.16 -5.00 12.54
C ARG A 9 -4.42 -5.85 12.47
N ASP A 10 -4.29 -7.09 12.02
CA ASP A 10 -5.44 -8.00 11.87
C ASP A 10 -6.26 -8.13 13.17
N LYS A 11 -5.59 -8.33 14.31
CA LYS A 11 -6.21 -8.37 15.65
C LYS A 11 -6.95 -7.08 16.08
N GLU A 12 -6.72 -5.97 15.38
CA GLU A 12 -7.36 -4.67 15.63
C GLU A 12 -8.41 -4.33 14.57
N LEU A 13 -8.51 -5.14 13.51
CA LEU A 13 -9.42 -4.91 12.41
C LEU A 13 -10.85 -5.15 12.88
N SER A 14 -11.62 -4.07 12.87
CA SER A 14 -13.05 -4.07 13.17
C SER A 14 -13.72 -2.95 12.40
N GLY A 15 -15.03 -3.08 12.18
CA GLY A 15 -15.83 -2.04 11.52
C GLY A 15 -15.62 -0.64 12.13
N PRO A 16 -15.75 -0.47 13.46
CA PRO A 16 -15.50 0.81 14.11
C PRO A 16 -14.05 1.32 13.95
N ARG A 17 -13.05 0.43 14.03
CA ARG A 17 -11.64 0.81 13.82
C ARG A 17 -11.42 1.36 12.42
N LEU A 18 -11.95 0.68 11.41
CA LEU A 18 -11.82 1.03 10.00
C LEU A 18 -12.54 2.34 9.70
N ALA A 19 -13.79 2.48 10.16
CA ALA A 19 -14.58 3.69 9.97
C ALA A 19 -13.87 4.94 10.54
N ARG A 20 -13.24 4.82 11.71
CA ARG A 20 -12.46 5.92 12.30
C ARG A 20 -11.31 6.37 11.39
N GLU A 21 -10.54 5.43 10.82
CA GLU A 21 -9.42 5.78 9.93
C GLU A 21 -9.89 6.42 8.62
N ILE A 22 -10.98 5.92 8.03
CA ILE A 22 -11.58 6.50 6.83
C ILE A 22 -12.05 7.93 7.12
N LEU A 23 -12.82 8.13 8.20
CA LEU A 23 -13.31 9.46 8.58
C LEU A 23 -12.18 10.44 8.91
N PHE A 24 -11.10 9.96 9.54
CA PHE A 24 -9.92 10.76 9.80
C PHE A 24 -9.25 11.20 8.49
N LEU A 25 -9.04 10.27 7.56
CA LEU A 25 -8.43 10.58 6.26
C LEU A 25 -9.28 11.55 5.44
N LEU A 26 -10.61 11.38 5.42
CA LEU A 26 -11.53 12.30 4.73
C LEU A 26 -11.41 13.74 5.24
N LYS A 27 -11.11 13.93 6.53
CA LYS A 27 -10.94 15.26 7.14
C LYS A 27 -9.54 15.85 6.89
N ASP A 28 -8.52 15.02 6.66
CA ASP A 28 -7.14 15.46 6.41
C ASP A 28 -6.72 15.23 4.95
N LYS A 29 -7.17 16.15 4.08
CA LYS A 29 -6.85 16.13 2.64
C LYS A 29 -5.35 16.19 2.36
N LYS A 30 -4.59 16.94 3.16
CA LYS A 30 -3.13 17.10 2.97
C LYS A 30 -2.43 15.77 3.18
N ARG A 31 -2.82 15.02 4.21
CA ARG A 31 -2.31 13.67 4.46
C ARG A 31 -2.69 12.71 3.33
N LEU A 32 -3.92 12.74 2.84
CA LEU A 32 -4.35 11.92 1.68
C LEU A 32 -3.49 12.17 0.44
N ILE A 33 -3.25 13.44 0.08
CA ILE A 33 -2.39 13.81 -1.06
C ILE A 33 -0.98 13.26 -0.86
N THR A 34 -0.41 13.48 0.33
CA THR A 34 0.94 13.00 0.68
C THR A 34 1.03 11.47 0.62
N MET A 35 0.00 10.75 1.09
CA MET A 35 -0.10 9.30 0.97
C MET A 35 -0.13 8.85 -0.49
N GLY A 36 -0.87 9.56 -1.34
CA GLY A 36 -0.94 9.31 -2.78
C GLY A 36 0.41 9.46 -3.47
N GLU A 37 1.12 10.57 -3.24
CA GLU A 37 2.46 10.79 -3.82
C GLU A 37 3.47 9.74 -3.34
N ASN A 38 3.44 9.40 -2.05
CA ASN A 38 4.30 8.34 -1.53
C ASN A 38 3.94 6.96 -2.08
N SER A 39 2.67 6.69 -2.36
CA SER A 39 2.23 5.45 -3.01
C SER A 39 2.75 5.36 -4.44
N LYS A 40 2.76 6.46 -5.19
CA LYS A 40 3.33 6.51 -6.55
C LYS A 40 4.83 6.21 -6.54
N ILE A 41 5.58 6.74 -5.57
CA ILE A 41 7.02 6.45 -5.43
C ILE A 41 7.28 4.96 -5.18
N LEU A 42 6.38 4.27 -4.47
CA LEU A 42 6.49 2.84 -4.20
C LEU A 42 5.94 1.96 -5.32
N ALA A 43 5.18 2.53 -6.25
CA ALA A 43 4.59 1.78 -7.34
C ALA A 43 5.68 1.24 -8.27
N GLN A 44 5.59 -0.04 -8.62
CA GLN A 44 6.47 -0.66 -9.59
C GLN A 44 5.61 -1.29 -10.70
N PRO A 45 5.26 -0.53 -11.74
CA PRO A 45 4.56 -1.08 -12.90
C PRO A 45 5.33 -2.25 -13.51
N GLY A 46 4.60 -3.30 -13.91
CA GLY A 46 5.19 -4.51 -14.46
C GLY A 46 5.93 -5.39 -13.43
N ALA A 47 5.73 -5.16 -12.11
CA ALA A 47 6.42 -5.93 -11.08
C ALA A 47 6.09 -7.42 -11.13
N ALA A 48 4.84 -7.77 -11.42
CA ALA A 48 4.41 -9.18 -11.49
C ALA A 48 5.15 -9.93 -12.61
N GLU A 49 5.25 -9.30 -13.79
CA GLU A 49 5.95 -9.82 -14.97
C GLU A 49 7.44 -9.97 -14.69
N LYS A 50 8.08 -8.94 -14.10
CA LYS A 50 9.49 -9.00 -13.69
C LYS A 50 9.75 -10.13 -12.70
N VAL A 51 8.85 -10.33 -11.73
CA VAL A 51 8.97 -11.43 -10.76
C VAL A 51 8.82 -12.78 -11.45
N ALA A 52 7.84 -12.93 -12.34
CA ALA A 52 7.64 -14.15 -13.12
C ALA A 52 8.87 -14.49 -13.98
N GLU A 53 9.44 -13.51 -14.69
CA GLU A 53 10.67 -13.66 -15.46
C GLU A 53 11.84 -14.13 -14.60
N CYS A 54 12.03 -13.54 -13.41
CA CYS A 54 13.06 -13.95 -12.46
C CYS A 54 12.87 -15.42 -12.04
N ILE A 55 11.65 -15.83 -11.71
CA ILE A 55 11.35 -17.22 -11.33
C ILE A 55 11.64 -18.18 -12.49
N LEU A 56 11.19 -17.86 -13.70
CA LEU A 56 11.42 -18.69 -14.88
C LEU A 56 12.92 -18.85 -15.21
N LYS A 57 13.71 -17.79 -15.01
CA LYS A 57 15.18 -17.85 -15.16
C LYS A 57 15.81 -18.79 -14.14
N LEU A 58 15.34 -18.78 -12.89
CA LEU A 58 15.86 -19.64 -11.82
C LEU A 58 15.57 -21.13 -12.05
N ILE A 59 14.44 -21.48 -12.68
CA ILE A 59 14.02 -22.87 -12.92
C ILE A 59 14.69 -23.47 -14.16
N LYS A 60 15.14 -22.64 -15.10
CA LYS A 60 15.78 -23.09 -16.36
C LYS A 60 17.30 -23.25 -16.26
N CYS A 61 17.88 -23.08 -15.07
CA CYS A 61 19.29 -23.33 -14.77
C CYS A 61 19.50 -24.73 -14.20
#